data_AF-A0A7D7QC78-F1
#
_entry.id   AF-A0A7D7QC78-F1
#
_cell.length_a   1.000
_cell.length_b   1.000
_cell.length_c   1.000
_cell.angle_alpha   90.00
_cell.angle_beta   90.00
_cell.angle_gamma   90.00
#
_symmetry.space_group_name_H-M   'P 1'
#
loop_
_entity.id
_entity.type
_entity.pdbx_description
1 polymer ?
#
loop_
_entity_poly.entity_id
_entity_poly.type
_entity_poly.pdbx_seq_one_letter_code
_entity_poly.pdbx_strand_id
1 'polypeptide(L)'
;MFYLVCYDIVSDTRRNKVAKLLEAYGLRVQKSVFECVLDEKQYENLSKYLFRLVNKREDQVRFYPMTAHNRCKVAVLGTQPEFVVDDAAFIV
;
A
#
# COMPACT_ATOMS: atom_id res chain seq x y z
N MET A 1 -4.94 -11.52 4.99
CA MET A 1 -3.46 -11.47 4.93
C MET A 1 -3.00 -10.02 4.86
N PHE A 2 -1.81 -9.73 5.40
CA PHE A 2 -1.25 -8.38 5.35
C PHE A 2 -0.33 -8.25 4.12
N TYR A 3 -0.45 -7.13 3.41
CA TYR A 3 0.35 -6.82 2.23
C TYR A 3 0.95 -5.42 2.36
N LEU A 4 2.25 -5.31 2.09
CA LEU A 4 2.87 -4.06 1.72
C LEU A 4 2.72 -3.88 0.21
N VAL A 5 2.00 -2.83 -0.20
CA VAL A 5 1.72 -2.53 -1.60
C VAL A 5 2.53 -1.32 -2.01
N CYS A 6 3.42 -1.50 -2.97
CA CYS A 6 4.24 -0.43 -3.52
C CYS A 6 3.85 -0.19 -4.98
N TYR A 7 3.85 1.07 -5.41
CA TYR A 7 3.70 1.39 -6.82
C TYR A 7 4.81 2.31 -7.33
N ASP A 8 5.05 2.21 -8.62
CA ASP A 8 5.80 3.17 -9.41
C ASP A 8 4.93 3.53 -10.62
N ILE A 9 4.40 4.74 -10.65
CA ILE A 9 3.40 5.19 -11.64
C ILE A 9 3.80 6.57 -12.13
N VAL A 10 4.01 6.67 -13.44
CA VAL A 10 4.54 7.88 -14.09
C VAL A 10 3.47 8.98 -14.16
N SER A 11 2.24 8.63 -14.54
CA SER A 11 1.17 9.60 -14.69
C SER A 11 0.57 10.00 -13.34
N ASP A 12 0.60 11.29 -13.01
CA ASP A 12 -0.03 11.85 -11.82
C ASP A 12 -1.54 11.52 -11.73
N THR A 13 -2.26 11.57 -12.86
CA THR A 13 -3.68 11.26 -12.91
C THR A 13 -3.95 9.79 -12.56
N ARG A 14 -3.15 8.85 -13.08
CA ARG A 14 -3.29 7.42 -12.74
C ARG A 14 -2.85 7.16 -11.31
N ARG A 15 -1.75 7.78 -10.87
CA ARG A 15 -1.24 7.68 -9.50
C ARG A 15 -2.29 8.11 -8.48
N ASN A 16 -2.99 9.22 -8.72
CA ASN A 16 -4.05 9.70 -7.83
C ASN A 16 -5.24 8.73 -7.78
N LYS A 17 -5.63 8.14 -8.92
CA LYS A 17 -6.70 7.13 -8.96
C LYS A 17 -6.30 5.85 -8.22
N VAL A 18 -5.06 5.38 -8.41
CA VAL A 18 -4.54 4.19 -7.73
C VAL A 18 -4.40 4.44 -6.23
N ALA A 19 -3.87 5.60 -5.82
CA ALA A 19 -3.80 5.96 -4.40
C ALA A 19 -5.17 5.97 -3.74
N LYS A 20 -6.16 6.64 -4.35
CA LYS A 20 -7.53 6.67 -3.83
C LYS A 20 -8.17 5.27 -3.74
N LEU A 21 -7.86 4.39 -4.70
CA LEU A 21 -8.30 3.00 -4.64
C LEU A 21 -7.66 2.27 -3.46
N LEU A 22 -6.33 2.37 -3.28
CA LEU A 22 -5.61 1.69 -2.21
C LEU A 22 -5.97 2.22 -0.81
N GLU A 23 -6.27 3.51 -0.67
CA GLU A 23 -6.76 4.13 0.59
C GLU A 23 -8.09 3.52 1.06
N ALA A 24 -8.88 2.90 0.18
CA ALA A 24 -10.10 2.19 0.58
C ALA A 24 -9.83 0.79 1.19
N TYR A 25 -8.61 0.27 1.05
CA TYR A 25 -8.22 -1.07 1.51
C TYR A 25 -7.10 -1.06 2.56
N GLY A 26 -6.52 0.08 2.85
CA GLY A 26 -5.33 0.16 3.69
C GLY A 26 -4.87 1.59 3.98
N LEU A 27 -3.76 1.68 4.70
CA LEU A 27 -3.15 2.92 5.12
C LEU A 27 -2.02 3.32 4.18
N ARG A 28 -1.99 4.58 3.77
CA ARG A 28 -0.89 5.13 2.97
C ARG A 28 0.28 5.55 3.86
N VAL A 29 1.31 4.71 3.96
CA VAL A 29 2.46 4.96 4.85
C VAL A 29 3.56 5.82 4.21
N GLN A 30 3.65 5.83 2.87
CA GLN A 30 4.53 6.73 2.13
C GLN A 30 3.84 7.23 0.85
N LYS A 31 4.49 8.13 0.11
CA LYS A 31 3.94 8.69 -1.15
C LYS A 31 3.45 7.59 -2.10
N SER A 32 4.16 6.47 -2.20
CA SER A 32 3.83 5.36 -3.11
C SER A 32 3.80 3.98 -2.43
N VAL A 33 3.64 3.94 -1.10
CA VAL A 33 3.62 2.69 -0.32
C VAL A 33 2.41 2.67 0.61
N PHE A 34 1.74 1.52 0.65
CA PHE A 34 0.49 1.28 1.38
C PHE A 34 0.58 -0.02 2.17
N GLU A 35 0.01 -0.01 3.36
CA GLU A 35 -0.21 -1.20 4.19
C GLU A 35 -1.67 -1.62 4.09
N CYS A 36 -1.94 -2.79 3.51
CA CYS A 36 -3.30 -3.29 3.30
C CYS A 36 -3.52 -4.62 4.01
N VAL A 37 -4.68 -4.78 4.65
CA VAL A 37 -5.15 -6.08 5.15
C VAL A 37 -6.24 -6.57 4.21
N LEU A 38 -5.91 -7.61 3.43
CA LEU A 38 -6.76 -8.13 2.36
C LEU A 38 -7.10 -9.60 2.61
N ASP A 39 -8.36 -9.97 2.50
CA ASP A 39 -8.74 -11.36 2.22
C ASP A 39 -8.47 -11.72 0.74
N GLU A 40 -8.62 -12.99 0.39
CA GLU A 40 -8.34 -13.50 -0.97
C GLU A 40 -9.22 -12.82 -2.03
N LYS A 41 -10.51 -12.63 -1.74
CA LYS A 41 -11.47 -11.99 -2.65
C LYS A 41 -11.15 -10.51 -2.84
N GLN A 42 -10.79 -9.82 -1.77
CA GLN A 42 -10.35 -8.43 -1.81
C GLN A 42 -9.07 -8.29 -2.62
N TYR A 43 -8.09 -9.17 -2.41
CA TYR A 43 -6.85 -9.20 -3.18
C TYR A 43 -7.11 -9.39 -4.69
N GLU A 44 -7.95 -10.35 -5.06
CA GLU A 44 -8.30 -10.59 -6.46
C GLU A 44 -9.00 -9.38 -7.09
N ASN A 45 -9.98 -8.80 -6.39
CA ASN A 45 -10.73 -7.66 -6.89
C ASN A 45 -9.83 -6.43 -7.05
N LEU A 46 -9.01 -6.14 -6.04
CA LEU A 46 -8.04 -5.06 -6.06
C LEU A 46 -7.05 -5.24 -7.22
N SER A 47 -6.52 -6.44 -7.40
CA SER A 47 -5.63 -6.78 -8.51
C SER A 47 -6.28 -6.54 -9.87
N LYS A 48 -7.54 -6.96 -10.05
CA LYS A 48 -8.32 -6.72 -11.29
C LYS A 48 -8.53 -5.23 -11.56
N TYR A 49 -8.84 -4.43 -10.53
CA TYR A 49 -9.03 -2.99 -10.68
C TYR A 49 -7.72 -2.29 -11.03
N LEU A 50 -6.63 -2.61 -10.33
CA LEU A 50 -5.31 -2.04 -10.60
C LEU A 50 -4.86 -2.38 -12.03
N PHE A 51 -5.05 -3.63 -12.47
CA PHE A 51 -4.70 -4.06 -13.83
C PHE A 51 -5.40 -3.25 -14.93
N ARG A 52 -6.60 -2.70 -14.64
CA ARG A 52 -7.33 -1.81 -15.56
C ARG A 52 -6.88 -0.35 -15.46
N LEU A 53 -6.39 0.08 -14.30
CA LEU A 53 -5.98 1.46 -14.06
C LEU A 53 -4.54 1.76 -14.51
N VAL A 54 -3.64 0.79 -14.39
CA VAL A 54 -2.20 0.99 -14.66
C VAL A 54 -1.85 0.81 -16.13
N ASN A 55 -0.90 1.61 -16.62
CA ASN A 55 -0.29 1.41 -17.92
C ASN A 55 0.87 0.42 -17.81
N LYS A 56 0.67 -0.81 -18.31
CA LYS A 56 1.62 -1.92 -18.19
C LYS A 56 2.99 -1.71 -18.84
N ARG A 57 3.16 -0.65 -19.64
CA ARG A 57 4.44 -0.32 -20.29
C ARG A 57 5.34 0.57 -19.43
N GLU A 58 4.76 1.31 -18.49
CA GLU A 58 5.48 2.34 -17.72
C GLU A 58 5.18 2.31 -16.22
N ASP A 59 4.09 1.67 -15.82
CA ASP A 59 3.66 1.59 -14.42
C ASP A 59 3.91 0.19 -13.86
N GLN A 60 4.17 0.13 -12.56
CA GLN A 60 4.30 -1.09 -11.81
C GLN A 60 3.59 -0.98 -10.46
N VAL A 61 2.91 -2.06 -10.06
CA VAL A 61 2.38 -2.23 -8.70
C VAL A 61 2.83 -3.60 -8.21
N ARG A 62 3.33 -3.65 -6.97
CA ARG A 62 3.83 -4.87 -6.34
C ARG A 62 3.13 -5.10 -5.02
N PHE A 63 2.81 -6.36 -4.76
CA PHE A 63 2.24 -6.84 -3.51
C PHE A 63 3.29 -7.70 -2.81
N TYR A 64 3.66 -7.32 -1.59
CA TYR A 64 4.54 -8.10 -0.75
C TYR A 64 3.73 -8.63 0.43
N PRO A 65 3.35 -9.92 0.44
CA PRO A 65 2.71 -10.51 1.60
C PRO A 65 3.70 -10.49 2.77
N MET A 66 3.27 -10.00 3.93
CA MET A 66 4.08 -10.03 5.14
C MET A 66 3.38 -10.81 6.24
N THR A 67 4.17 -11.57 6.99
CA THR A 67 3.73 -12.20 8.23
C THR A 67 3.74 -11.18 9.36
N ALA A 68 3.00 -11.46 10.44
CA ALA A 68 3.03 -10.63 11.65
C ALA A 68 4.45 -10.45 12.21
N HIS A 69 5.27 -11.50 12.13
CA HIS A 69 6.67 -11.48 12.58
C HIS A 69 7.57 -10.52 11.78
N ASN A 70 7.33 -10.37 10.48
CA ASN A 70 8.09 -9.41 9.68
C ASN A 70 7.54 -8.00 9.82
N ARG A 71 6.22 -7.86 10.03
CA ARG A 71 5.56 -6.57 10.23
C ARG A 71 6.06 -5.86 11.49
N CYS A 72 6.23 -6.57 12.61
CA CYS A 72 6.71 -5.95 13.86
C CYS A 72 8.18 -5.49 13.80
N LYS A 73 8.92 -5.82 12.74
CA LYS A 73 10.30 -5.40 12.52
C LYS A 73 10.43 -4.20 11.58
N VAL A 74 9.31 -3.66 11.09
CA VAL A 74 9.34 -2.47 10.23
C VAL A 74 9.86 -1.31 11.05
N ALA A 75 10.97 -0.73 10.60
CA ALA A 75 11.56 0.48 11.17
C ALA A 75 11.31 1.64 10.22
N VAL A 76 10.98 2.81 10.77
CA VAL A 76 10.77 4.03 10.00
C VAL A 76 11.80 5.06 10.42
N LEU A 77 12.49 5.62 9.44
CA LEU A 77 13.51 6.64 9.62
C LEU A 77 13.02 7.94 8.95
N GLY A 78 13.01 9.04 9.68
CA GLY A 78 12.56 10.35 9.20
C GLY A 78 11.10 10.65 9.49
N THR A 79 10.54 11.65 8.80
CA THR A 79 9.20 12.16 9.08
C THR A 79 8.12 11.20 8.60
N GLN A 80 7.30 10.70 9.53
CA GLN A 80 6.01 10.12 9.17
C GLN A 80 5.00 11.25 8.99
N PRO A 81 4.12 11.19 7.98
CA PRO A 81 2.91 12.00 8.02
C PRO A 81 2.16 11.63 9.31
N GLU A 82 1.64 12.62 10.05
CA GLU A 82 0.83 12.37 11.23
C GLU A 82 -0.40 11.55 10.83
N PHE A 83 -0.32 10.24 11.00
CA PHE A 83 -1.46 9.35 10.93
C PHE A 83 -1.81 8.98 12.36
N VAL A 84 -3.05 9.24 12.74
CA VAL A 84 -3.65 8.66 13.94
C VAL A 84 -3.80 7.16 13.66
N VAL A 85 -2.73 6.42 13.90
CA VAL A 85 -2.77 4.96 13.96
C VAL A 85 -3.23 4.65 15.37
N ASP A 86 -4.48 4.22 15.51
CA ASP A 86 -4.99 3.62 16.74
C ASP A 86 -4.38 2.21 16.86
N ASP A 87 -3.07 2.16 17.06
CA ASP A 87 -2.33 1.03 17.62
C ASP A 87 -0.91 1.49 17.95
N ALA A 88 -0.65 1.56 19.25
CA ALA A 88 0.61 1.98 19.83
C ALA A 88 1.75 1.02 19.44
N ALA A 89 2.68 1.50 18.62
CA ALA A 89 4.01 0.92 18.50
C ALA A 89 5.03 1.97 18.93
N PHE A 90 5.63 1.73 20.09
CA PHE A 90 6.66 2.56 20.71
C PHE A 90 7.81 2.87 19.75
N ILE A 91 8.14 4.14 19.63
CA ILE A 91 9.44 4.60 19.11
C ILE A 91 10.41 4.62 20.29
N VAL A 92 11.52 3.89 20.17
CA VAL A 92 12.72 4.05 20.99
C VAL A 92 13.64 5.04 20.30
#